data_AF-A0A7R9ZDZ6-F1
#
_entry.id   AF-A0A7R9ZDZ6-F1
#
_cell.length_a   1.000
_cell.length_b   1.000
_cell.length_c   1.000
_cell.angle_alpha   90.00
_cell.angle_beta   90.00
_cell.angle_gamma   90.00
#
_symmetry.space_group_name_H-M   'P 1'
#
loop_
_entity.id
_entity.type
_entity.pdbx_description
1 polymer ?
#
loop_
_entity_poly.entity_id
_entity_poly.type
_entity_poly.pdbx_seq_one_letter_code
_entity_poly.pdbx_strand_id
1 'polypeptide(L)'
;GGASDLKLPPLTGWDSSDVRTRDWGDLVTIHSDHAFAYVWSTKRGAQSGPVLRQEGWNVSAMKVPPPRTAHATCVCVSACGNFALVGTRGGVVYKYNVQSGSTRGSYPQ
;
A
#
# COMPACT_ATOMS: atom_id res chain seq x y z
N GLY A 1 7.90 -8.69 23.72
CA GLY A 1 7.06 -8.32 22.57
C GLY A 1 5.79 -7.72 23.09
N GLY A 2 5.74 -6.40 23.17
CA GLY A 2 4.54 -5.66 23.62
C GLY A 2 3.65 -5.34 22.43
N ALA A 3 2.42 -4.91 22.68
CA ALA A 3 1.45 -4.49 21.65
C ALA A 3 1.97 -3.40 20.68
N SER A 4 3.10 -2.76 20.99
CA SER A 4 3.83 -1.84 20.11
C SER A 4 4.44 -2.52 18.88
N ASP A 5 4.83 -3.79 18.96
CA ASP A 5 5.48 -4.53 17.86
C ASP A 5 4.50 -4.92 16.74
N LEU A 6 3.19 -4.80 16.96
CA LEU A 6 2.16 -5.08 15.95
C LEU A 6 1.67 -3.84 15.21
N LYS A 7 2.14 -2.65 15.59
CA LYS A 7 1.72 -1.40 14.96
C LYS A 7 2.49 -1.17 13.67
N LEU A 8 1.79 -0.65 12.66
CA LEU A 8 2.46 -0.09 11.50
C LEU A 8 3.31 1.12 11.93
N PRO A 9 4.42 1.40 11.24
CA PRO A 9 5.17 2.64 11.45
C PRO A 9 4.27 3.88 11.23
N PRO A 10 4.73 5.08 11.62
CA PRO A 10 3.98 6.30 11.36
C PRO A 10 3.58 6.45 9.88
N LEU A 11 2.35 6.88 9.64
CA LEU A 11 1.83 7.14 8.30
C LEU A 11 2.55 8.36 7.69
N THR A 12 3.03 8.21 6.46
CA THR A 12 3.76 9.28 5.73
C THR A 12 3.01 9.78 4.50
N GLY A 13 1.99 9.05 4.04
CA GLY A 13 1.16 9.43 2.91
C GLY A 13 -0.08 8.56 2.81
N TRP A 14 -1.12 9.11 2.19
CA TRP A 14 -2.37 8.42 1.94
C TRP A 14 -3.10 9.04 0.76
N ASP A 15 -4.00 8.26 0.15
CA ASP A 15 -4.96 8.76 -0.83
C ASP A 15 -6.21 7.88 -0.80
N SER A 16 -7.35 8.41 -1.27
CA SER A 16 -8.64 7.73 -1.16
C SER A 16 -9.57 7.99 -2.35
N SER A 17 -10.47 7.04 -2.62
CA SER A 17 -11.56 7.19 -3.58
C SER A 17 -12.81 6.49 -3.05
N ASP A 18 -13.89 7.23 -2.92
CA ASP A 18 -15.15 6.76 -2.35
C ASP A 18 -16.05 6.00 -3.34
N VAL A 19 -15.73 6.06 -4.63
CA VAL A 19 -16.47 5.43 -5.74
C VAL A 19 -16.69 3.93 -5.52
N ARG A 20 -15.79 3.28 -4.78
CA ARG A 20 -15.81 1.83 -4.51
C ARG A 20 -15.91 1.47 -3.02
N THR A 21 -16.23 2.42 -2.14
CA THR A 21 -16.34 2.21 -0.67
C THR A 21 -17.28 1.07 -0.27
N ARG A 22 -18.27 0.74 -1.10
CA ARG A 22 -19.21 -0.37 -0.85
C ARG A 22 -18.67 -1.73 -1.30
N ASP A 23 -17.74 -1.74 -2.23
CA ASP A 23 -17.24 -2.95 -2.90
C ASP A 23 -15.95 -3.47 -2.24
N TRP A 24 -15.00 -2.58 -1.94
CA TRP A 24 -13.72 -2.88 -1.29
C TRP A 24 -13.18 -1.67 -0.51
N GLY A 25 -11.92 -1.71 -0.07
CA GLY A 25 -11.31 -0.62 0.68
C GLY A 25 -11.04 0.63 -0.18
N ASP A 26 -11.31 1.79 0.39
CA ASP A 26 -11.36 3.10 -0.26
C ASP A 26 -10.23 4.03 0.15
N LEU A 27 -9.41 3.63 1.12
CA LEU A 27 -8.24 4.37 1.59
C LEU A 27 -6.98 3.53 1.43
N VAL A 28 -5.93 4.11 0.88
CA VAL A 28 -4.60 3.48 0.77
C VAL A 28 -3.58 4.31 1.54
N THR A 29 -2.80 3.68 2.41
CA THR A 29 -1.77 4.36 3.22
C THR A 29 -0.38 3.80 2.97
N ILE A 30 0.64 4.65 3.14
CA ILE A 30 2.05 4.28 3.20
C ILE A 30 2.67 4.78 4.51
N HIS A 31 3.77 4.15 4.91
CA HIS A 31 4.36 4.33 6.24
C HIS A 31 5.86 4.59 6.17
N SER A 32 6.40 5.24 7.19
CA SER A 32 7.81 5.57 7.29
C SER A 32 8.68 4.33 7.23
N ASP A 33 9.73 4.40 6.43
CA ASP A 33 10.72 3.33 6.24
C ASP A 33 10.11 1.95 5.97
N HIS A 34 9.04 1.92 5.17
CA HIS A 34 8.28 0.72 4.88
C HIS A 34 7.96 0.61 3.40
N ALA A 35 8.06 -0.59 2.81
CA ALA A 35 7.89 -0.76 1.37
C ALA A 35 6.44 -0.97 0.92
N PHE A 36 5.56 -1.38 1.83
CA PHE A 36 4.19 -1.78 1.45
C PHE A 36 3.20 -0.64 1.64
N ALA A 37 2.12 -0.70 0.86
CA ALA A 37 0.94 0.09 1.09
C ALA A 37 -0.21 -0.77 1.61
N TYR A 38 -1.11 -0.17 2.37
CA TYR A 38 -2.19 -0.86 3.09
C TYR A 38 -3.54 -0.33 2.63
N VAL A 39 -4.46 -1.23 2.31
CA VAL A 39 -5.82 -0.89 1.91
C VAL A 39 -6.76 -0.99 3.12
N TRP A 40 -7.53 0.06 3.36
CA TRP A 40 -8.43 0.24 4.49
C TRP A 40 -9.85 0.53 4.00
N SER A 41 -10.84 0.21 4.84
CA SER A 41 -12.20 0.72 4.66
C SER A 41 -12.44 1.83 5.68
N THR A 42 -12.67 3.05 5.20
CA THR A 42 -13.05 4.19 6.05
C THR A 42 -14.36 3.92 6.78
N LYS A 43 -15.33 3.32 6.09
CA LYS A 43 -16.63 2.91 6.66
C LYS A 43 -16.49 1.95 7.85
N ARG A 44 -15.54 1.00 7.77
CA ARG A 44 -15.29 0.03 8.86
C ARG A 44 -14.30 0.54 9.91
N GLY A 45 -13.55 1.60 9.60
CA GLY A 45 -12.45 2.09 10.44
C GLY A 45 -11.33 1.08 10.63
N ALA A 46 -11.11 0.19 9.65
CA ALA A 46 -10.18 -0.94 9.79
C ALA A 46 -9.44 -1.28 8.49
N GLN A 47 -8.27 -1.89 8.62
CA GLN A 47 -7.55 -2.51 7.51
C GLN A 47 -8.37 -3.72 7.05
N SER A 48 -8.93 -3.66 5.85
CA SER A 48 -9.90 -4.64 5.38
C SER A 48 -9.68 -5.10 3.94
N GLY A 49 -8.57 -4.68 3.32
CA GLY A 49 -8.20 -5.01 1.95
C GLY A 49 -6.88 -5.76 1.87
N PRO A 50 -6.32 -5.91 0.66
CA PRO A 50 -5.00 -6.50 0.48
C PRO A 50 -3.89 -5.58 1.01
N VAL A 51 -2.74 -6.19 1.31
CA VAL A 51 -1.47 -5.45 1.44
C VAL A 51 -0.85 -5.38 0.05
N LEU A 52 -0.56 -4.17 -0.43
CA LEU A 52 0.04 -3.93 -1.74
C LEU A 52 1.56 -4.13 -1.61
N ARG A 53 2.03 -5.26 -2.11
CA ARG A 53 3.42 -5.71 -2.01
C ARG A 53 4.09 -5.55 -3.36
N GLN A 54 5.34 -5.13 -3.34
CA GLN A 54 6.16 -5.15 -4.55
C GLN A 54 6.24 -6.55 -5.14
N GLU A 55 6.33 -6.60 -6.46
CA GLU A 55 6.47 -7.84 -7.19
C GLU A 55 7.71 -8.62 -6.75
N GLY A 56 7.57 -9.93 -6.57
CA GLY A 56 8.63 -10.80 -6.04
C GLY A 56 8.83 -10.73 -4.52
N TRP A 57 8.16 -9.82 -3.80
CA TRP A 57 8.29 -9.70 -2.34
C TRP A 57 7.12 -10.35 -1.58
N ASN A 58 7.21 -11.66 -1.40
CA ASN A 58 6.17 -12.46 -0.74
C ASN A 58 6.36 -12.63 0.78
N VAL A 59 7.38 -12.01 1.36
CA VAL A 59 7.68 -12.08 2.80
C VAL A 59 7.15 -10.83 3.51
N SER A 60 6.77 -10.96 4.78
CA SER A 60 6.43 -9.77 5.59
C SER A 60 7.66 -8.87 5.72
N ALA A 61 7.52 -7.57 5.41
CA ALA A 61 8.56 -6.57 5.60
C ALA A 61 8.97 -6.38 7.08
N MET A 62 8.12 -6.84 8.02
CA MET A 62 8.44 -6.91 9.44
C MET A 62 9.33 -8.10 9.79
N LYS A 63 9.31 -9.19 9.00
CA LYS A 63 10.16 -10.38 9.20
C LYS A 63 11.51 -10.23 8.51
N VAL A 64 11.48 -9.77 7.26
CA VAL A 64 12.67 -9.50 6.46
C VAL A 64 12.50 -8.08 5.93
N PRO A 65 13.34 -7.12 6.33
CA PRO A 65 13.26 -5.76 5.81
C PRO A 65 13.56 -5.75 4.31
N PRO A 66 12.70 -5.15 3.47
CA PRO A 66 13.00 -4.92 2.07
C PRO A 66 14.16 -3.92 1.94
N PRO A 67 14.88 -3.88 0.80
CA PRO A 67 15.94 -2.90 0.59
C PRO A 67 15.38 -1.47 0.70
N ARG A 68 16.19 -0.51 1.17
CA ARG A 68 15.74 0.88 1.35
C ARG A 68 15.20 1.54 0.07
N THR A 69 15.66 1.09 -1.09
CA THR A 69 15.16 1.53 -2.39
C THR A 69 13.70 1.15 -2.61
N ALA A 70 13.20 0.12 -1.94
CA ALA A 70 11.81 -0.30 -1.99
C ALA A 70 10.87 0.55 -1.14
N HIS A 71 11.37 1.38 -0.22
CA HIS A 71 10.51 2.13 0.70
C HIS A 71 9.55 3.04 -0.08
N ALA A 72 8.28 3.00 0.29
CA ALA A 72 7.25 3.82 -0.32
C ALA A 72 7.44 5.30 0.08
N THR A 73 7.27 6.20 -0.89
CA THR A 73 7.50 7.64 -0.72
C THR A 73 6.32 8.48 -1.14
N CYS A 74 5.47 7.97 -2.04
CA CYS A 74 4.22 8.60 -2.43
C CYS A 74 3.18 7.54 -2.81
N VAL A 75 1.90 7.91 -2.72
CA VAL A 75 0.77 7.06 -3.06
C VAL A 75 -0.32 7.88 -3.73
N CYS A 76 -1.03 7.28 -4.70
CA CYS A 76 -2.21 7.86 -5.32
C CYS A 76 -3.23 6.75 -5.65
N VAL A 77 -4.51 7.04 -5.50
CA VAL A 77 -5.63 6.17 -5.89
C VAL A 77 -6.30 6.78 -7.13
N SER A 78 -6.50 5.96 -8.16
CA SER A 78 -7.22 6.38 -9.37
C SER A 78 -8.65 6.83 -9.02
N ALA A 79 -9.18 7.82 -9.74
CA ALA A 79 -10.52 8.34 -9.51
C ALA A 79 -11.64 7.27 -9.55
N CYS A 80 -11.45 6.18 -10.31
CA CYS A 80 -12.41 5.08 -10.38
C CYS A 80 -12.27 4.03 -9.26
N GLY A 81 -11.34 4.23 -8.32
CA GLY A 81 -11.11 3.37 -7.15
C GLY A 81 -10.51 1.99 -7.46
N ASN A 82 -10.18 1.69 -8.72
CA ASN A 82 -9.70 0.38 -9.13
C ASN A 82 -8.19 0.19 -8.93
N PHE A 83 -7.42 1.27 -9.05
CA PHE A 83 -5.97 1.23 -9.04
C PHE A 83 -5.37 2.11 -7.97
N ALA A 84 -4.29 1.62 -7.36
CA ALA A 84 -3.38 2.40 -6.54
C ALA A 84 -2.00 2.43 -7.22
N LEU A 85 -1.35 3.59 -7.17
CA LEU A 85 0.03 3.82 -7.60
C LEU A 85 0.87 4.09 -6.36
N VAL A 86 2.02 3.43 -6.24
CA VAL A 86 2.96 3.61 -5.13
C VAL A 86 4.34 3.88 -5.68
N GLY A 87 4.87 5.07 -5.43
CA GLY A 87 6.24 5.45 -5.80
C GLY A 87 7.23 5.07 -4.71
N THR A 88 8.39 4.59 -5.11
CA THR A 88 9.44 4.12 -4.20
C THR A 88 10.66 5.03 -4.21
N ARG A 89 11.46 4.95 -3.15
CA ARG A 89 12.73 5.67 -3.03
C ARG A 89 13.72 5.34 -4.15
N GLY A 90 13.65 4.14 -4.73
CA GLY A 90 14.44 3.69 -5.86
C GLY A 90 13.98 4.24 -7.21
N GLY A 91 12.94 5.08 -7.24
CA GLY A 91 12.42 5.70 -8.47
C GLY A 91 11.43 4.84 -9.25
N VAL A 92 11.06 3.66 -8.75
CA VAL A 92 10.05 2.79 -9.38
C VAL A 92 8.66 3.16 -8.87
N VAL A 93 7.70 3.26 -9.78
CA VAL A 93 6.26 3.39 -9.47
C VAL A 93 5.56 2.09 -9.77
N TYR A 94 4.94 1.47 -8.77
CA TYR A 94 4.15 0.25 -8.93
C TYR A 94 2.66 0.57 -9.04
N LYS A 95 1.96 -0.14 -9.93
CA LYS A 95 0.51 -0.09 -10.09
C LYS A 95 -0.12 -1.36 -9.54
N TYR A 96 -1.12 -1.22 -8.70
CA TYR A 96 -1.85 -2.33 -8.10
C TYR A 96 -3.34 -2.23 -8.39
N ASN A 97 -4.01 -3.38 -8.49
CA ASN A 97 -5.47 -3.41 -8.38
C ASN A 97 -5.86 -3.37 -6.89
N VAL A 98 -6.71 -2.43 -6.48
CA VAL A 98 -7.06 -2.19 -5.06
C VAL A 98 -7.89 -3.34 -4.47
N GLN A 99 -8.77 -3.93 -5.27
CA GLN A 99 -9.62 -5.05 -4.84
C GLN A 99 -8.79 -6.30 -4.55
N SER A 100 -7.96 -6.73 -5.51
CA SER A 100 -7.23 -8.00 -5.43
C SER A 100 -5.83 -7.86 -4.83
N GLY A 101 -5.26 -6.66 -4.80
CA GLY A 101 -3.89 -6.39 -4.37
C GLY A 101 -2.82 -6.78 -5.38
N SER A 102 -3.23 -7.33 -6.53
CA SER A 102 -2.31 -7.84 -7.53
C SER A 102 -1.59 -6.70 -8.24
N THR A 103 -0.29 -6.84 -8.43
CA THR A 103 0.53 -5.96 -9.29
C THR A 103 0.00 -5.99 -10.73
N ARG A 104 -0.09 -4.81 -11.35
CA ARG A 104 -0.58 -4.58 -12.71
C ARG A 104 0.47 -3.90 -13.60
N GLY A 105 1.71 -3.82 -13.13
CA GLY A 105 2.86 -3.24 -13.83
C GLY A 105 3.64 -2.25 -12.97
N SER A 106 4.77 -1.80 -13.52
CA SER A 106 5.63 -0.77 -12.93
C SER A 106 6.11 0.23 -13.98
N TYR A 107 6.62 1.36 -13.50
CA TYR A 107 7.27 2.39 -14.31
C TYR A 107 8.66 2.73 -13.70
N PRO A 108 9.73 2.80 -14.51
CA PRO A 108 9.78 2.35 -15.91
C PRO A 108 9.45 0.86 -16.06
N GLN A 109 9.13 0.44 -17.28
CA GLN A 109 8.88 -0.97 -17.61
C GLN A 109 10.18 -1.75 -17.75
#